data_AF-A0A073CSI6-F1
#
_entry.id   AF-A0A073CSI6-F1
#
_cell.length_a   1.000
_cell.length_b   1.000
_cell.length_c   1.000
_cell.angle_alpha   90.00
_cell.angle_beta   90.00
_cell.angle_gamma   90.00
#
_symmetry.space_group_name_H-M   'P 1'
#
loop_
_entity.id
_entity.type
_entity.pdbx_description
1 polymer ?
#
loop_
_entity_poly.entity_id
_entity_poly.type
_entity_poly.pdbx_seq_one_letter_code
_entity_poly.pdbx_strand_id
1 'polypeptide(L)'
;MMLRLLTKAVVIGMTLLFLILGSQFFILEPANATIGQQQEAPGQMLYQSRHSLRDETGTAWQVVLFKRVKNDQIDTINLRLVGFPNQAAFLHPKGLEIMTRQGRLFQAEDQLAKKSPAPNVGEYNLKEILPQLSSTEQVKLHLPLEGQQRTLTLPPPVILEWQELIKQEKR
;
A
#
# COMPACT_ATOMS: atom_id res chain seq x y z
N MET A 1 36.88 0.82 51.47
CA MET A 1 35.44 1.12 51.21
C MET A 1 35.24 2.16 50.12
N MET A 2 35.99 3.27 50.14
CA MET A 2 35.90 4.40 49.19
C MET A 2 36.18 4.05 47.71
N LEU A 3 37.19 3.21 47.42
CA LEU A 3 37.54 2.83 46.05
C LEU A 3 36.43 2.03 45.33
N ARG A 4 35.68 1.19 46.07
CA ARG A 4 34.54 0.41 45.55
C ARG A 4 33.32 1.27 45.23
N LEU A 5 33.15 2.39 45.94
CA LEU A 5 32.09 3.36 45.67
C LEU A 5 32.40 4.18 44.41
N LEU A 6 33.68 4.55 44.23
CA LEU A 6 34.15 5.24 43.04
C LEU A 6 33.98 4.39 41.77
N THR A 7 34.33 3.09 41.83
CA THR A 7 34.16 2.18 40.66
C THR A 7 32.69 2.00 40.29
N LYS A 8 31.79 1.89 41.27
CA LYS A 8 30.34 1.79 41.02
C LYS A 8 29.80 3.05 40.36
N ALA A 9 30.22 4.24 40.80
CA ALA A 9 29.81 5.50 40.20
C ALA A 9 30.27 5.63 38.73
N VAL A 10 31.50 5.21 38.43
CA VAL A 10 32.04 5.21 37.05
C VAL A 10 31.26 4.25 36.15
N VAL A 11 30.98 3.03 36.63
CA VAL A 11 30.22 2.04 35.85
C VAL A 11 28.80 2.55 35.56
N ILE A 12 28.10 3.10 36.56
CA ILE A 12 26.76 3.66 36.38
C ILE A 12 26.77 4.82 35.39
N GLY A 13 27.74 5.72 35.50
CA GLY A 13 27.91 6.83 34.55
C GLY A 13 28.12 6.34 33.12
N MET A 14 28.93 5.30 32.94
CA MET A 14 29.20 4.71 31.62
C MET A 14 27.97 3.99 31.05
N THR A 15 27.19 3.30 31.88
CA THR A 15 25.92 2.68 31.46
C THR A 15 24.88 3.70 31.05
N LEU A 16 24.74 4.80 31.82
CA LEU A 16 23.83 5.90 31.47
C LEU A 16 24.24 6.58 30.17
N LEU A 17 25.55 6.81 29.98
CA LEU A 17 26.08 7.38 28.73
C LEU A 17 25.77 6.47 27.53
N PHE A 18 25.96 5.15 27.67
CA PHE A 18 25.63 4.18 26.62
C PHE A 18 24.13 4.15 26.29
N LEU A 19 23.26 4.26 27.28
CA LEU A 19 21.81 4.31 27.07
C LEU A 19 21.38 5.59 26.33
N ILE A 20 21.94 6.73 26.72
CA ILE A 20 21.65 8.02 26.09
C ILE A 20 22.16 8.02 24.64
N LEU A 21 23.40 7.59 24.39
CA LEU A 21 23.97 7.49 23.04
C LEU A 21 23.26 6.43 22.17
N GLY A 22 22.87 5.29 22.75
CA GLY A 22 22.14 4.24 22.06
C GLY A 22 20.73 4.62 21.65
N SER A 23 20.05 5.47 22.44
CA SER A 23 18.69 5.94 22.14
C SER A 23 18.57 6.78 20.87
N GLN A 24 19.66 7.43 20.45
CA GLN A 24 19.69 8.25 19.22
C GLN A 24 19.67 7.39 17.94
N PHE A 25 19.98 6.08 18.04
CA PHE A 25 19.93 5.17 16.89
C PHE A 25 18.52 4.64 16.57
N PHE A 26 17.53 4.91 17.43
CA PHE A 26 16.13 4.49 17.22
C PHE A 26 15.25 5.59 16.63
N ILE A 27 15.83 6.60 15.98
CA ILE A 27 15.06 7.51 15.14
C ILE A 27 14.69 6.73 13.88
N LEU A 28 13.54 6.08 13.90
CA LEU A 28 12.91 5.51 12.71
C LEU A 28 12.70 6.66 11.73
N GLU A 29 13.45 6.68 10.65
CA GLU A 29 13.22 7.64 9.57
C GLU A 29 11.75 7.51 9.12
N PRO A 30 11.04 8.63 8.92
CA PRO A 30 9.70 8.56 8.37
C PRO A 30 9.79 7.84 7.03
N ALA A 31 9.02 6.76 6.88
CA ALA A 31 8.85 6.10 5.60
C ALA A 31 8.16 7.10 4.65
N ASN A 32 8.97 7.84 3.90
CA ASN A 32 8.48 8.79 2.92
C ASN A 32 7.89 8.01 1.74
N ALA A 33 6.58 7.81 1.77
CA ALA A 33 5.83 7.31 0.63
C ALA A 33 5.95 8.29 -0.54
N THR A 34 6.47 7.83 -1.69
CA THR A 34 6.52 8.64 -2.90
C THR A 34 5.13 8.69 -3.53
N ILE A 35 4.33 9.69 -3.16
CA ILE A 35 3.08 10.02 -3.85
C ILE A 35 3.46 10.80 -5.12
N GLY A 36 3.19 10.23 -6.28
CA GLY A 36 3.41 10.89 -7.57
C GLY A 36 2.21 11.74 -7.94
N GLN A 37 2.43 13.00 -8.34
CA GLN A 37 1.40 13.90 -8.87
C GLN A 37 1.74 14.28 -10.32
N GLN A 38 0.77 14.16 -11.21
CA GLN A 38 0.93 14.54 -12.62
C GLN A 38 -0.35 15.19 -13.15
N GLN A 39 -0.23 16.28 -13.91
CA GLN A 39 -1.34 16.82 -14.67
C GLN A 39 -1.51 16.02 -15.97
N GLU A 40 -2.64 15.34 -16.14
CA GLU A 40 -2.93 14.58 -17.37
C GLU A 40 -3.55 15.48 -18.46
N ALA A 41 -4.34 16.48 -18.06
CA ALA A 41 -5.00 17.44 -18.95
C ALA A 41 -5.32 18.74 -18.20
N PRO A 42 -5.73 19.84 -18.88
CA PRO A 42 -6.19 21.05 -18.19
C PRO A 42 -7.32 20.72 -17.21
N GLY A 43 -7.13 21.07 -15.93
CA GLY A 43 -8.10 20.79 -14.86
C GLY A 43 -8.18 19.33 -14.39
N GLN A 44 -7.31 18.44 -14.86
CA GLN A 44 -7.28 17.02 -14.46
C GLN A 44 -5.92 16.61 -13.88
N MET A 45 -5.94 16.15 -12.63
CA MET A 45 -4.76 15.74 -11.87
C MET A 45 -4.83 14.25 -11.53
N LEU A 46 -3.72 13.55 -11.73
CA LEU A 46 -3.48 12.18 -11.31
C LEU A 46 -2.60 12.17 -10.07
N TYR A 47 -3.03 11.48 -9.02
CA TYR A 47 -2.23 11.18 -7.83
C TYR A 47 -2.09 9.67 -7.71
N GLN A 48 -0.88 9.16 -7.47
CA GLN A 48 -0.62 7.71 -7.42
C GLN A 48 0.32 7.29 -6.30
N SER A 49 0.08 6.09 -5.79
CA SER A 49 0.93 5.31 -4.88
C SER A 49 1.29 4.01 -5.58
N ARG A 50 2.56 3.62 -5.55
CA ARG A 50 3.08 2.44 -6.25
C ARG A 50 3.89 1.56 -5.33
N HIS A 51 3.54 0.28 -5.30
CA HIS A 51 4.22 -0.75 -4.51
C HIS A 51 4.59 -1.95 -5.40
N SER A 52 5.61 -2.68 -4.99
CA SER A 52 5.93 -4.01 -5.52
C SER A 52 5.70 -5.03 -4.41
N LEU A 53 4.63 -5.81 -4.51
CA LEU A 53 4.26 -6.83 -3.52
C LEU A 53 4.46 -8.23 -4.08
N ARG A 54 4.64 -9.22 -3.21
CA ARG A 54 4.68 -10.63 -3.62
C ARG A 54 3.39 -11.34 -3.21
N ASP A 55 2.86 -12.17 -4.11
CA ASP A 55 1.74 -13.05 -3.79
C ASP A 55 2.19 -14.25 -2.92
N GLU A 56 1.27 -15.13 -2.58
CA GLU A 56 1.53 -16.32 -1.76
C GLU A 56 2.52 -17.31 -2.40
N THR A 57 2.71 -17.23 -3.73
CA THR A 57 3.68 -18.05 -4.49
C THR A 57 5.06 -17.38 -4.58
N GLY A 58 5.20 -16.16 -4.06
CA GLY A 58 6.41 -15.35 -4.16
C GLY A 58 6.53 -14.57 -5.47
N THR A 59 5.53 -14.63 -6.36
CA THR A 59 5.54 -13.88 -7.63
C THR A 59 5.34 -12.40 -7.35
N ALA A 60 6.14 -11.53 -8.00
CA ALA A 60 6.06 -10.09 -7.81
C ALA A 60 4.91 -9.47 -8.64
N TRP A 61 4.23 -8.51 -8.04
CA TRP A 61 3.13 -7.74 -8.59
C TRP A 61 3.39 -6.25 -8.42
N GLN A 62 3.18 -5.47 -9.47
CA GLN A 62 3.10 -4.03 -9.35
C GLN A 62 1.67 -3.64 -8.96
N VAL A 63 1.57 -2.92 -7.85
CA VAL A 63 0.30 -2.51 -7.23
C VAL A 63 0.27 -1.00 -7.25
N VAL A 64 -0.66 -0.43 -8.02
CA VAL A 64 -0.76 1.03 -8.20
C VAL A 64 -2.15 1.48 -7.81
N LEU A 65 -2.29 2.18 -6.69
CA LEU A 65 -3.49 2.94 -6.42
C LEU A 65 -3.34 4.32 -7.01
N PHE A 66 -4.34 4.81 -7.71
CA PHE A 66 -4.37 6.19 -8.16
C PHE A 66 -5.76 6.79 -8.07
N LYS A 67 -5.82 8.11 -7.86
CA LYS A 67 -7.04 8.89 -7.97
C LYS A 67 -6.91 9.93 -9.07
N ARG A 68 -8.01 10.18 -9.78
CA ARG A 68 -8.14 11.30 -10.70
C ARG A 68 -9.02 12.37 -10.08
N VAL A 69 -8.54 13.60 -10.13
CA VAL A 69 -9.28 14.78 -9.70
C VAL A 69 -9.55 15.62 -10.92
N LYS A 70 -10.82 15.95 -11.17
CA LYS A 70 -11.26 16.81 -12.27
C LYS A 70 -12.10 17.94 -11.70
N ASN A 71 -11.78 19.18 -12.05
CA ASN A 71 -12.47 20.37 -11.53
C ASN A 71 -12.58 20.36 -9.98
N ASP A 72 -11.48 20.04 -9.31
CA ASP A 72 -11.38 19.93 -7.84
C ASP A 72 -12.28 18.85 -7.19
N GLN A 73 -12.86 17.92 -7.97
CA GLN A 73 -13.61 16.78 -7.46
C GLN A 73 -12.93 15.45 -7.76
N ILE A 74 -12.95 14.52 -6.80
CA ILE A 74 -12.47 13.14 -7.02
C ILE A 74 -13.41 12.44 -8.01
N ASP A 75 -12.91 12.25 -9.22
CA ASP A 75 -13.60 11.56 -10.31
C ASP A 75 -13.56 10.05 -10.03
N THR A 76 -12.35 9.47 -10.00
CA THR A 76 -12.14 8.03 -9.83
C THR A 76 -11.06 7.72 -8.80
N ILE A 77 -11.16 6.54 -8.16
CA ILE A 77 -10.12 5.93 -7.32
C ILE A 77 -10.01 4.47 -7.79
N ASN A 78 -8.86 4.12 -8.37
CA ASN A 78 -8.67 2.83 -9.02
C ASN A 78 -7.42 2.15 -8.48
N LEU A 79 -7.50 0.82 -8.37
CA LEU A 79 -6.36 -0.05 -8.10
C LEU A 79 -5.99 -0.78 -9.39
N ARG A 80 -4.78 -0.56 -9.89
CA ARG A 80 -4.21 -1.34 -10.99
C ARG A 80 -3.23 -2.38 -10.46
N LEU A 81 -3.40 -3.61 -10.91
CA LEU A 81 -2.56 -4.75 -10.60
C LEU A 81 -1.89 -5.22 -11.90
N VAL A 82 -0.57 -5.28 -11.91
CA VAL A 82 0.21 -5.73 -13.07
C VAL A 82 1.06 -6.92 -12.65
N GLY A 83 0.77 -8.08 -13.23
CA GLY A 83 1.57 -9.28 -13.09
C GLY A 83 2.69 -9.34 -14.13
N PHE A 84 3.59 -10.30 -14.01
CA PHE A 84 4.59 -10.54 -15.05
C PHE A 84 3.91 -11.07 -16.33
N PRO A 85 4.28 -10.57 -17.53
CA PRO A 85 3.70 -11.03 -18.79
C PRO A 85 3.80 -12.56 -18.95
N ASN A 86 2.77 -13.18 -19.53
CA ASN A 86 2.66 -14.64 -19.74
C ASN A 86 2.62 -15.51 -18.47
N GLN A 87 2.70 -14.93 -17.27
CA GLN A 87 2.58 -15.66 -15.99
C GLN A 87 1.25 -15.38 -15.26
N ALA A 88 0.60 -14.29 -15.64
CA ALA A 88 -0.69 -13.88 -15.14
C ALA A 88 -1.53 -13.35 -16.31
N ALA A 89 -2.77 -13.81 -16.39
CA ALA A 89 -3.79 -13.26 -17.28
C ALA A 89 -5.06 -13.05 -16.44
N PHE A 90 -5.55 -11.82 -16.39
CA PHE A 90 -6.78 -11.49 -15.69
C PHE A 90 -7.99 -11.89 -16.53
N LEU A 91 -8.99 -12.48 -15.87
CA LEU A 91 -10.30 -12.73 -16.45
C LEU A 91 -11.04 -11.40 -16.57
N HIS A 92 -11.39 -11.03 -17.80
CA HIS A 92 -12.21 -9.86 -18.08
C HIS A 92 -13.52 -10.27 -18.76
N PRO A 93 -14.67 -9.71 -18.37
CA PRO A 93 -14.90 -8.94 -17.15
C PRO A 93 -14.97 -9.85 -15.91
N LYS A 94 -14.21 -9.54 -14.86
CA LYS A 94 -14.39 -10.19 -13.54
C LYS A 94 -13.90 -9.30 -12.41
N GLY A 95 -14.76 -9.07 -11.42
CA GLY A 95 -14.44 -8.22 -10.27
C GLY A 95 -13.33 -8.79 -9.38
N LEU A 96 -12.68 -7.91 -8.63
CA LEU A 96 -11.69 -8.26 -7.63
C LEU A 96 -12.36 -8.46 -6.27
N GLU A 97 -12.17 -9.64 -5.69
CA GLU A 97 -12.63 -9.91 -4.34
C GLU A 97 -11.59 -9.46 -3.31
N ILE A 98 -12.06 -8.71 -2.31
CA ILE A 98 -11.24 -8.11 -1.27
C ILE A 98 -11.76 -8.61 0.09
N MET A 99 -10.91 -9.29 0.85
CA MET A 99 -11.27 -9.91 2.13
C MET A 99 -10.49 -9.29 3.28
N THR A 100 -11.20 -8.81 4.31
CA THR A 100 -10.57 -8.35 5.57
C THR A 100 -10.28 -9.53 6.49
N ARG A 101 -9.48 -9.30 7.55
CA ARG A 101 -9.18 -10.35 8.53
C ARG A 101 -10.44 -10.83 9.28
N GLN A 102 -11.44 -9.97 9.46
CA GLN A 102 -12.72 -10.33 10.08
C GLN A 102 -13.67 -11.06 9.12
N GLY A 103 -13.24 -11.37 7.88
CA GLY A 103 -14.05 -12.08 6.90
C GLY A 103 -15.08 -11.21 6.19
N ARG A 104 -14.98 -9.87 6.28
CA ARG A 104 -15.79 -8.99 5.41
C ARG A 104 -15.28 -9.11 3.99
N LEU A 105 -16.21 -9.37 3.07
CA LEU A 105 -15.94 -9.48 1.64
C LEU A 105 -16.48 -8.25 0.91
N PHE A 106 -15.65 -7.69 0.05
CA PHE A 106 -16.01 -6.63 -0.90
C PHE A 106 -15.74 -7.12 -2.31
N GLN A 107 -16.49 -6.59 -3.28
CA GLN A 107 -16.28 -6.84 -4.69
C GLN A 107 -16.03 -5.52 -5.41
N ALA A 108 -14.83 -5.37 -5.97
CA ALA A 108 -14.45 -4.19 -6.74
C ALA A 108 -14.70 -4.43 -8.23
N GLU A 109 -15.40 -3.49 -8.88
CA GLU A 109 -15.76 -3.58 -10.29
C GLU A 109 -14.52 -3.48 -11.20
N ASP A 110 -14.43 -4.37 -12.19
CA ASP A 110 -13.40 -4.36 -13.24
C ASP A 110 -13.61 -3.22 -14.23
N GLN A 111 -12.66 -2.29 -14.27
CA GLN A 111 -12.69 -1.08 -15.09
C GLN A 111 -12.15 -1.33 -16.51
N LEU A 112 -11.61 -2.51 -16.78
CA LEU A 112 -11.06 -2.92 -18.08
C LEU A 112 -11.95 -3.93 -18.83
N ALA A 113 -13.19 -4.12 -18.36
CA ALA A 113 -14.20 -5.03 -18.92
C ALA A 113 -14.32 -4.99 -20.47
N LYS A 114 -14.17 -3.80 -21.08
CA LYS A 114 -14.26 -3.64 -22.54
C LYS A 114 -12.94 -3.86 -23.27
N LYS A 115 -11.83 -3.42 -22.68
CA LYS A 115 -10.50 -3.46 -23.30
C LYS A 115 -9.42 -3.31 -22.23
N SER A 116 -8.67 -4.37 -22.01
CA SER A 116 -7.45 -4.34 -21.20
C SER A 116 -6.23 -3.96 -22.07
N PRO A 117 -5.28 -3.15 -21.56
CA PRO A 117 -4.06 -2.83 -22.30
C PRO A 117 -3.15 -4.03 -22.51
N ALA A 118 -3.20 -5.02 -21.60
CA ALA A 118 -2.49 -6.28 -21.73
C ALA A 118 -3.14 -7.34 -20.82
N PRO A 119 -3.08 -8.65 -21.12
CA PRO A 119 -3.74 -9.69 -20.34
C PRO A 119 -3.32 -9.71 -18.86
N ASN A 120 -2.08 -9.34 -18.57
CA ASN A 120 -1.50 -9.33 -17.22
C ASN A 120 -1.86 -8.07 -16.40
N VAL A 121 -2.82 -7.26 -16.86
CA VAL A 121 -3.25 -6.01 -16.21
C VAL A 121 -4.72 -6.08 -15.81
N GLY A 122 -4.98 -5.95 -14.52
CA GLY A 122 -6.31 -5.74 -13.96
C GLY A 122 -6.43 -4.33 -13.38
N GLU A 123 -7.61 -3.72 -13.46
CA GLU A 123 -7.88 -2.43 -12.84
C GLU A 123 -9.28 -2.41 -12.22
N TYR A 124 -9.37 -1.99 -10.97
CA TYR A 124 -10.59 -2.13 -10.17
C TYR A 124 -10.97 -0.84 -9.47
N ASN A 125 -12.27 -0.55 -9.39
CA ASN A 125 -12.78 0.63 -8.69
C ASN A 125 -12.78 0.42 -7.18
N LEU A 126 -12.07 1.28 -6.45
CA LEU A 126 -11.94 1.25 -5.00
C LEU A 126 -12.61 2.44 -4.31
N LYS A 127 -13.28 3.33 -5.04
CA LYS A 127 -13.85 4.59 -4.52
C LYS A 127 -14.67 4.40 -3.25
N GLU A 128 -15.58 3.43 -3.26
CA GLU A 128 -16.45 3.14 -2.11
C GLU A 128 -15.85 2.13 -1.13
N ILE A 129 -14.84 1.36 -1.54
CA ILE A 129 -14.28 0.25 -0.74
C ILE A 129 -13.14 0.73 0.15
N LEU A 130 -12.21 1.51 -0.38
CA LEU A 130 -11.00 1.95 0.33
C LEU A 130 -11.29 2.68 1.66
N PRO A 131 -12.31 3.56 1.76
CA PRO A 131 -12.66 4.21 3.03
C PRO A 131 -13.14 3.22 4.11
N GLN A 132 -13.59 2.02 3.73
CA GLN A 132 -14.12 1.02 4.65
C GLN A 132 -13.07 0.02 5.15
N LEU A 133 -11.87 0.02 4.56
CA LEU A 133 -10.78 -0.87 4.97
C LEU A 133 -10.10 -0.35 6.24
N SER A 134 -9.71 -1.26 7.14
CA SER A 134 -8.92 -0.88 8.31
C SER A 134 -7.44 -0.78 7.95
N SER A 135 -6.78 0.30 8.39
CA SER A 135 -5.35 0.51 8.22
C SER A 135 -4.49 -0.12 9.33
N THR A 136 -5.09 -0.95 10.20
CA THR A 136 -4.41 -1.65 11.31
C THR A 136 -4.29 -3.15 11.08
N GLU A 137 -4.78 -3.64 9.95
CA GLU A 137 -4.78 -5.07 9.62
C GLU A 137 -4.35 -5.33 8.18
N GLN A 138 -4.13 -6.62 7.89
CA GLN A 138 -3.87 -7.07 6.54
C GLN A 138 -5.19 -7.28 5.80
N VAL A 139 -5.21 -6.91 4.52
CA VAL A 139 -6.32 -7.17 3.60
C VAL A 139 -5.83 -8.10 2.50
N LYS A 140 -6.64 -9.09 2.14
CA LYS A 140 -6.33 -10.04 1.06
C LYS A 140 -7.07 -9.64 -0.21
N LEU A 141 -6.35 -9.64 -1.33
CA LEU A 141 -6.89 -9.46 -2.67
C LEU A 141 -6.87 -10.81 -3.38
N HIS A 142 -8.03 -11.34 -3.75
CA HIS A 142 -8.15 -12.58 -4.50
C HIS A 142 -8.20 -12.28 -5.99
N LEU A 143 -7.08 -12.53 -6.67
CA LEU A 143 -6.86 -12.12 -8.04
C LEU A 143 -7.68 -12.98 -9.00
N PRO A 144 -8.56 -12.39 -9.84
CA PRO A 144 -9.37 -13.14 -10.79
C PRO A 144 -8.56 -13.50 -12.03
N LEU A 145 -7.68 -14.49 -11.91
CA LEU A 145 -6.78 -14.93 -12.97
C LEU A 145 -7.33 -16.13 -13.75
N GLU A 146 -6.90 -16.27 -15.00
CA GLU A 146 -7.03 -17.52 -15.76
C GLU A 146 -6.21 -18.62 -15.09
N GLY A 147 -6.83 -19.78 -14.86
CA GLY A 147 -6.20 -20.89 -14.17
C GLY A 147 -6.32 -20.78 -12.65
N GLN A 148 -5.19 -20.69 -11.95
CA GLN A 148 -5.17 -20.76 -10.48
C GLN A 148 -5.36 -19.38 -9.84
N GLN A 149 -6.32 -19.30 -8.92
CA GLN A 149 -6.53 -18.12 -8.08
C GLN A 149 -5.28 -17.86 -7.24
N ARG A 150 -4.85 -16.59 -7.22
CA ARG A 150 -3.74 -16.12 -6.39
C ARG A 150 -4.22 -15.06 -5.41
N THR A 151 -3.49 -14.90 -4.32
CA THR A 151 -3.83 -14.00 -3.22
C THR A 151 -2.69 -13.05 -2.92
N LEU A 152 -2.94 -11.77 -3.14
CA LEU A 152 -2.02 -10.71 -2.75
C LEU A 152 -2.41 -10.17 -1.38
N THR A 153 -1.47 -10.13 -0.44
CA THR A 153 -1.72 -9.58 0.90
C THR A 153 -1.25 -8.13 0.97
N LEU A 154 -2.17 -7.21 1.24
CA LEU A 154 -1.88 -5.80 1.49
C LEU A 154 -1.47 -5.59 2.95
N PRO A 155 -0.26 -5.08 3.22
CA PRO A 155 0.15 -4.69 4.57
C PRO A 155 -0.61 -3.44 5.07
N PRO A 156 -0.87 -3.32 6.38
CA PRO A 156 -1.53 -2.15 6.94
C PRO A 156 -0.92 -0.79 6.55
N PRO A 157 0.43 -0.62 6.49
CA PRO A 157 1.04 0.64 6.06
C PRO A 157 0.64 1.06 4.64
N VAL A 158 0.43 0.12 3.72
CA VAL A 158 -0.01 0.41 2.35
C VAL A 158 -1.43 0.93 2.34
N ILE A 159 -2.32 0.34 3.15
CA ILE A 159 -3.71 0.80 3.28
C ILE A 159 -3.76 2.21 3.89
N LEU A 160 -2.94 2.46 4.92
CA LEU A 160 -2.83 3.79 5.54
C LEU A 160 -2.40 4.85 4.52
N GLU A 161 -1.36 4.55 3.74
CA GLU A 161 -0.86 5.43 2.68
C GLU A 161 -1.94 5.72 1.64
N TRP A 162 -2.68 4.71 1.22
CA TRP A 162 -3.78 4.84 0.27
C TRP A 162 -4.92 5.72 0.79
N GLN A 163 -5.27 5.56 2.07
CA GLN A 163 -6.26 6.41 2.72
C GLN A 163 -5.79 7.85 2.85
N GLU A 164 -4.51 8.09 3.09
CA GLU A 164 -3.94 9.43 3.10
C GLU A 164 -3.94 10.05 1.71
N LEU A 165 -3.58 9.28 0.67
CA LEU A 165 -3.60 9.72 -0.71
C LEU A 165 -4.98 10.23 -1.12
N ILE A 166 -6.08 9.57 -0.69
CA ILE A 166 -7.43 10.01 -1.05
C ILE A 166 -7.89 11.25 -0.28
N LYS A 167 -7.37 11.50 0.93
CA LYS A 167 -7.63 12.70 1.74
C LYS A 167 -6.90 13.94 1.24
N GLN A 168 -5.77 13.79 0.54
CA GLN A 168 -5.01 14.92 0.04
C GLN A 168 -5.80 15.71 -1.01
N GLU A 169 -6.50 16.75 -0.58
CA GLU A 169 -6.99 17.85 -1.40
C GLU A 169 -6.01 19.01 -1.22
N LYS A 170 -5.40 19.48 -2.32
CA LYS A 170 -4.60 20.72 -2.41
C LYS A 170 -3.79 21.08 -1.16
N ARG A 171 -2.49 20.77 -1.15
CA ARG A 171 -1.53 21.65 -0.45
C ARG A 171 -1.30 22.90 -1.29
#